data_AF-A0AAW4WQU0-F1
#
_entry.id   AF-A0AAW4WQU0-F1
#
_cell.length_a   1.000
_cell.length_b   1.000
_cell.length_c   1.000
_cell.angle_alpha   90.00
_cell.angle_beta   90.00
_cell.angle_gamma   90.00
#
_symmetry.space_group_name_H-M   'P 1'
#
loop_
_entity.id
_entity.type
_entity.pdbx_description
1 polymer ?
#
loop_
_entity_poly.entity_id
_entity_poly.type
_entity_poly.pdbx_seq_one_letter_code
_entity_poly.pdbx_strand_id
1 'polypeptide(L)'
;NGYCEEASRELINQLFGDGVSANGKNLFIDKLYVTTQTENEPTISLLRKLGFREVEDGPVMVVLGNIFEKEDNFFAHEVVKLVLTKE
;
A
#
# COMPACT_ATOMS: atom_id res chain seq x y z
N ASN A 1 -12.63 11.40 -10.20
CA ASN A 1 -12.34 10.09 -9.57
C ASN A 1 -11.74 9.03 -10.51
N GLY A 2 -11.65 9.22 -11.84
CA GLY A 2 -11.10 8.20 -12.74
C GLY A 2 -9.57 8.09 -12.77
N TYR A 3 -8.84 9.22 -12.73
CA TYR A 3 -7.38 9.23 -12.92
C TYR A 3 -6.60 8.36 -11.92
N CYS A 4 -6.93 8.40 -10.63
CA CYS A 4 -6.22 7.60 -9.62
C CYS A 4 -6.50 6.10 -9.77
N GLU A 5 -7.71 5.73 -10.19
CA GLU A 5 -8.06 4.33 -10.43
C GLU A 5 -7.30 3.77 -11.63
N GLU A 6 -7.29 4.49 -12.74
CA GLU A 6 -6.59 4.10 -13.96
C GLU A 6 -5.08 4.00 -13.73
N ALA A 7 -4.48 5.01 -13.11
CA ALA A 7 -3.05 5.00 -12.78
C ALA A 7 -2.68 3.84 -11.84
N SER A 8 -3.52 3.56 -10.84
CA SER A 8 -3.28 2.44 -9.92
C SER A 8 -3.40 1.09 -10.62
N ARG A 9 -4.39 0.94 -11.51
CA ARG A 9 -4.60 -0.29 -12.28
C ARG A 9 -3.44 -0.57 -13.22
N GLU A 10 -2.96 0.46 -13.92
CA GLU A 10 -1.80 0.35 -14.80
C GLU A 10 -0.54 -0.06 -14.03
N LEU A 11 -0.29 0.57 -12.87
CA LEU A 11 0.83 0.21 -12.01
C LEU A 11 0.74 -1.24 -11.52
N ILE A 12 -0.43 -1.70 -11.08
CA ILE A 12 -0.66 -3.09 -10.65
C ILE A 12 -0.37 -4.07 -11.80
N ASN A 13 -0.87 -3.77 -12.99
CA ASN A 13 -0.65 -4.60 -14.18
C ASN A 13 0.85 -4.69 -14.52
N GLN A 14 1.58 -3.58 -14.44
CA GLN A 14 3.02 -3.57 -14.67
C GLN A 14 3.76 -4.41 -13.61
N LEU A 15 3.42 -4.25 -12.33
CA LEU A 15 4.07 -4.97 -11.23
C LEU A 15 3.84 -6.49 -11.29
N PHE A 16 2.63 -6.92 -11.67
CA PHE A 16 2.29 -8.35 -11.75
C PHE A 16 2.58 -8.96 -13.13
N GLY A 17 2.61 -8.18 -14.20
CA GLY A 17 2.89 -8.63 -15.56
C GLY A 17 4.39 -8.73 -15.82
N ASP A 18 4.93 -7.69 -16.45
CA ASP A 18 6.33 -7.62 -16.89
C ASP A 18 7.33 -7.56 -15.73
N GLY A 19 6.84 -7.22 -14.53
CA GLY A 19 7.65 -7.03 -13.34
C GLY A 19 8.39 -5.69 -13.36
N VAL A 20 9.18 -5.45 -12.31
CA VAL A 20 10.01 -4.23 -12.20
C VAL A 20 11.45 -4.61 -11.96
N SER A 21 12.38 -3.79 -12.46
CA SER A 21 13.81 -3.99 -12.21
C SER A 21 14.31 -2.97 -11.20
N ALA A 22 15.02 -3.43 -10.17
CA ALA A 22 15.72 -2.59 -9.22
C ALA A 22 17.16 -3.08 -9.11
N ASN A 23 18.13 -2.17 -9.27
CA ASN A 23 19.56 -2.47 -9.20
C ASN A 23 19.99 -3.63 -10.14
N GLY A 24 19.41 -3.67 -11.34
CA GLY A 24 19.70 -4.69 -12.35
C GLY A 24 19.11 -6.07 -12.06
N LYS A 25 18.22 -6.20 -11.06
CA LYS A 25 17.51 -7.43 -10.74
C LYS A 25 16.02 -7.28 -11.02
N ASN A 26 15.47 -8.22 -11.76
CA ASN A 26 14.03 -8.30 -11.97
C ASN A 26 13.35 -8.81 -10.69
N LEU A 27 12.36 -8.07 -10.24
CA LEU A 27 11.51 -8.38 -9.12
C LEU A 27 10.18 -8.88 -9.69
N PHE A 28 9.88 -10.14 -9.38
CA PHE A 28 8.57 -10.72 -9.62
C PHE A 28 7.83 -10.69 -8.29
N ILE A 29 6.69 -10.00 -8.29
CA ILE A 29 5.90 -9.78 -7.09
C ILE A 29 4.60 -10.57 -7.25
N ASP A 30 4.26 -11.35 -6.22
CA ASP A 30 3.00 -12.09 -6.12
C ASP A 30 1.99 -11.39 -5.21
N LYS A 31 2.45 -10.50 -4.33
CA LYS A 31 1.62 -9.76 -3.37
C LYS A 31 2.01 -8.29 -3.25
N LEU A 32 1.02 -7.42 -3.28
CA LEU A 32 1.16 -5.99 -3.00
C LEU A 32 0.46 -5.66 -1.69
N TYR A 33 1.20 -5.05 -0.77
CA TYR A 33 0.66 -4.54 0.49
C TYR A 33 0.56 -3.03 0.46
N VAL A 34 -0.55 -2.50 0.95
CA VAL A 34 -0.79 -1.06 1.10
C VAL A 34 -1.29 -0.79 2.50
N THR A 35 -0.79 0.29 3.09
CA THR A 35 -1.31 0.84 4.36
C THR A 35 -1.86 2.23 4.13
N THR A 36 -3.04 2.51 4.67
CA THR A 36 -3.63 3.86 4.69
C THR A 36 -4.25 4.12 6.05
N GLN A 37 -4.37 5.39 6.44
CA GLN A 37 -5.08 5.78 7.66
C GLN A 37 -6.49 5.20 7.69
N THR A 38 -6.92 4.76 8.86
CA THR A 38 -8.24 4.15 9.11
C THR A 38 -9.41 5.02 8.65
N GLU A 39 -9.27 6.33 8.76
CA GLU A 39 -10.29 7.34 8.44
C GLU A 39 -10.36 7.69 6.95
N ASN A 40 -9.41 7.21 6.13
CA ASN A 40 -9.35 7.54 4.71
C ASN A 40 -10.26 6.64 3.86
N GLU A 41 -11.56 6.71 4.12
CA GLU A 41 -12.61 5.96 3.44
C GLU A 41 -12.55 6.06 1.89
N PRO A 42 -12.28 7.23 1.27
CA PRO A 42 -12.16 7.31 -0.18
C PRO A 42 -11.05 6.41 -0.74
N THR A 43 -9.87 6.37 -0.10
CA THR A 43 -8.77 5.51 -0.52
C THR A 43 -9.07 4.05 -0.26
N ILE A 44 -9.65 3.71 0.90
CA ILE A 44 -10.03 2.33 1.24
C ILE A 44 -11.03 1.78 0.21
N SER A 45 -12.05 2.56 -0.13
CA SER A 45 -13.06 2.19 -1.13
C SER A 45 -12.44 1.95 -2.52
N LEU A 46 -11.52 2.81 -2.95
CA LEU A 46 -10.79 2.62 -4.19
C LEU A 46 -9.94 1.33 -4.18
N LEU A 47 -9.20 1.06 -3.10
CA LEU A 47 -8.38 -0.13 -2.97
C LEU A 47 -9.23 -1.41 -3.02
N ARG A 48 -10.36 -1.44 -2.32
CA ARG A 48 -11.32 -2.57 -2.40
C ARG A 48 -11.86 -2.76 -3.82
N LYS A 49 -12.16 -1.68 -4.54
CA LYS A 49 -12.57 -1.73 -5.95
C LYS A 49 -11.47 -2.31 -6.86
N LEU A 50 -10.21 -2.07 -6.54
CA LEU A 50 -9.04 -2.62 -7.23
C LEU A 50 -8.73 -4.08 -6.84
N GLY A 51 -9.50 -4.67 -5.93
CA GLY A 51 -9.38 -6.09 -5.52
C GLY A 51 -8.57 -6.32 -4.26
N PHE A 52 -8.06 -5.26 -3.60
CA PHE A 52 -7.38 -5.40 -2.32
C PHE A 52 -8.34 -5.87 -1.23
N ARG A 53 -7.83 -6.69 -0.31
CA ARG A 53 -8.55 -7.20 0.86
C ARG A 53 -7.79 -6.88 2.13
N GLU A 54 -8.50 -6.63 3.21
CA GLU A 54 -7.86 -6.43 4.51
C GLU A 54 -7.09 -7.69 4.93
N VAL A 55 -5.94 -7.48 5.56
CA VAL A 55 -5.14 -8.57 6.10
C VAL A 55 -5.61 -8.86 7.53
N GLU A 56 -5.86 -10.13 7.85
CA GLU A 56 -6.26 -10.58 9.19
C GLU A 56 -5.07 -10.66 10.16
N ASP A 57 -4.25 -9.60 10.25
CA ASP A 57 -3.05 -9.54 11.10
C ASP A 57 -3.33 -8.91 12.49
N GLY A 58 -4.57 -8.51 12.76
CA GLY A 58 -4.92 -7.67 13.92
C GLY A 58 -4.62 -6.18 13.68
N PRO A 59 -4.85 -5.30 14.68
CA PRO A 59 -4.65 -3.85 14.54
C PRO A 59 -3.18 -3.53 14.22
N VAL A 60 -2.96 -2.77 13.14
CA VAL A 60 -1.63 -2.34 12.68
C VAL A 60 -1.43 -0.87 13.01
N MET A 61 -0.39 -0.57 13.78
CA MET A 61 0.03 0.80 14.06
C MET A 61 1.30 1.11 13.28
N VAL A 62 1.33 2.23 12.55
CA VAL A 62 2.54 2.73 11.90
C VAL A 62 3.09 3.87 12.74
N VAL A 63 4.34 3.74 13.17
CA VAL A 63 5.07 4.79 13.86
C VAL A 63 5.84 5.62 12.83
N LEU A 64 5.39 6.85 12.62
CA LEU A 64 6.11 7.85 11.84
C LEU A 64 7.00 8.63 12.82
N GLY A 65 8.29 8.27 12.85
CA GLY A 65 9.32 9.04 13.55
C GLY A 65 10.10 9.88 12.56
N ASN A 66 10.25 11.18 12.82
CA ASN A 66 11.27 11.98 12.13
C ASN A 66 12.64 11.53 12.63
N ILE A 67 13.31 10.64 11.87
CA ILE A 67 14.67 10.15 12.19
C ILE A 67 15.70 11.32 12.20
N PHE A 68 15.31 12.52 11.75
CA PHE A 68 16.19 13.66 11.51
C PHE A 68 15.95 14.88 12.42
N GLU A 69 14.88 14.93 13.23
CA GLU A 69 14.60 16.10 14.07
C GLU A 69 14.84 15.80 15.55
N LYS A 70 15.39 16.81 16.26
CA LYS A 70 15.80 16.77 17.68
C LYS A 70 14.66 16.52 18.68
N GLU A 71 13.46 16.24 18.21
CA GLU A 71 12.30 15.99 19.06
C GLU A 71 12.05 14.48 19.14
N ASP A 72 12.11 13.92 20.35
CA ASP A 72 11.81 12.52 20.67
C ASP A 72 10.29 12.18 20.55
N ASN A 73 9.58 12.86 19.64
CA ASN A 73 8.16 12.70 19.45
C ASN A 73 7.90 11.59 18.40
N PHE A 74 7.35 10.47 18.87
CA PHE A 74 6.86 9.40 18.01
C PHE A 74 5.36 9.58 17.78
N PHE A 75 4.95 9.69 16.52
CA PHE A 75 3.54 9.69 16.15
C PHE A 75 3.15 8.28 15.72
N ALA A 76 2.23 7.66 16.45
CA ALA A 76 1.65 6.37 16.09
C ALA A 76 0.24 6.59 15.54
N HIS A 77 0.02 6.16 14.30
CA HIS A 77 -1.29 6.21 13.66
C HIS A 77 -1.82 4.80 13.42
N GLU A 78 -3.10 4.61 13.71
CA GLU A 78 -3.80 3.39 13.31
C GLU A 78 -3.98 3.39 11.79
N VAL A 79 -3.67 2.26 11.18
CA VAL A 79 -3.79 2.10 9.73
C VAL A 79 -4.54 0.81 9.42
N VAL A 80 -5.24 0.83 8.29
CA VAL A 80 -5.69 -0.41 7.67
C VAL A 80 -4.59 -0.92 6.75
N LYS A 81 -4.33 -2.22 6.82
CA LYS A 81 -3.41 -2.93 5.93
C LYS A 81 -4.23 -3.77 4.97
N LEU A 82 -4.04 -3.56 3.68
CA LEU A 82 -4.68 -4.35 2.64
C LEU A 82 -3.65 -5.05 1.76
N VAL A 83 -4.03 -6.21 1.23
CA VAL A 83 -3.23 -7.03 0.32
C VAL A 83 -3.97 -7.29 -0.98
N LEU A 84 -3.26 -7.21 -2.09
CA LEU A 84 -3.67 -7.74 -3.38
C LEU A 84 -2.71 -8.86 -3.77
N THR A 85 -3.24 -10.02 -4.14
CA THR A 85 -2.44 -11.17 -4.58
C THR A 85 -2.67 -11.38 -6.07
N LYS A 86 -1.59 -11.65 -6.81
CA LYS A 86 -1.64 -12.05 -8.21
C LYS A 86 -2.41 -13.37 -8.33
N GLU A 87 -3.41 -13.41 -9.21
CA GLU A 87 -4.18 -14.63 -9.52
C GLU A 87 -3.34 -15.67 -10.27
#